data_AF-Q5BXZ8-F1
#
_entry.id   AF-Q5BXZ8-F1
#
_cell.length_a   1.000
_cell.length_b   1.000
_cell.length_c   1.000
_cell.angle_alpha   90.00
_cell.angle_beta   90.00
_cell.angle_gamma   90.00
#
_symmetry.space_group_name_H-M   'P 1'
#
loop_
_entity.id
_entity.type
_entity.pdbx_description
1 polymer ?
#
loop_
_entity_poly.entity_id
_entity_poly.type
_entity_poly.pdbx_seq_one_letter_code
_entity_poly.pdbx_strand_id
1 'polypeptide(L)'
;PPLVPPECCGTLYRLGDDVTFFIKTLDVENTSVEIQFYQQQFETLVDDSENTSPSPLKFIGSARFGPFVDTYGRKAAQILNASLTPIGDLRVRYLIIHPMINPPSPSLQVTYQHHWKKRASAVDIGHRGMGSSFFEPEEKQYKKSPTTKENTLDSFRTAVQHGADFVEMDVQLTKDNRVIVYHDFDAVVISKKKRGGQLSYLRVAIKDLNYDDLRELNVRHSSVLKESHTHEKMNEEDLDPVELQPFPLLRSCFEEIDSDLGFVIEVKYPMELKNGGSEMDHFFEYNFYIDTILREILTYAGKRRILLSCFDPNVTVMLQLKQQLSSLST
;
A
#
# COMPACT_ATOMS: atom_id res chain seq x y z
N PRO A 1 17.28 -12.68 44.97
CA PRO A 1 18.15 -11.52 44.71
C PRO A 1 17.31 -10.31 44.27
N PRO A 2 17.41 -9.14 44.92
CA PRO A 2 16.74 -7.96 44.41
C PRO A 2 17.37 -7.62 43.06
N LEU A 3 16.52 -7.59 42.02
CA LEU A 3 16.90 -7.15 40.69
C LEU A 3 17.41 -5.71 40.81
N VAL A 4 18.70 -5.52 40.56
CA VAL A 4 19.26 -4.21 40.28
C VAL A 4 18.45 -3.65 39.10
N PRO A 5 17.82 -2.46 39.21
CA PRO A 5 17.09 -1.90 38.09
C PRO A 5 18.10 -1.66 36.95
N PRO A 6 17.85 -2.14 35.73
CA PRO A 6 18.74 -1.87 34.62
C PRO A 6 18.86 -0.37 34.43
N GLU A 7 20.09 0.11 34.20
CA GLU A 7 20.37 1.48 33.77
C GLU A 7 19.42 1.85 32.62
N CYS A 8 18.72 2.97 32.79
CA CYS A 8 17.46 3.31 32.17
C CYS A 8 17.51 3.34 30.63
N CYS A 9 17.03 2.30 29.96
CA CYS A 9 16.86 2.24 28.50
C CYS A 9 15.37 2.31 28.10
N GLY A 10 14.61 3.24 28.68
CA GLY A 10 13.20 3.48 28.33
C GLY A 10 13.08 4.65 27.34
N THR A 11 12.12 4.59 26.42
CA THR A 11 11.76 5.72 25.55
C THR A 11 10.75 6.61 26.27
N LEU A 12 11.07 7.90 26.46
CA LEU A 12 10.14 8.88 27.01
C LEU A 12 9.13 9.28 25.91
N TYR A 13 7.86 9.04 26.16
CA TYR A 13 6.77 9.44 25.27
C TYR A 13 5.96 10.58 25.87
N ARG A 14 5.49 11.48 25.00
CA ARG A 14 4.59 12.59 25.29
C ARG A 14 3.17 12.26 24.87
N LEU A 15 2.22 13.03 25.39
CA LEU A 15 0.83 12.92 24.96
C LEU A 15 0.73 13.25 23.46
N GLY A 16 0.18 12.30 22.70
CA GLY A 16 0.03 12.41 21.25
C GLY A 16 1.15 11.77 20.44
N ASP A 17 2.18 11.20 21.08
CA ASP A 17 3.22 10.47 20.37
C ASP A 17 2.70 9.13 19.81
N ASP A 18 3.08 8.82 18.57
CA ASP A 18 2.88 7.50 17.99
C ASP A 18 3.98 6.53 18.46
N VAL A 19 3.57 5.38 18.98
CA VAL A 19 4.50 4.33 19.45
C VAL A 19 4.53 3.20 18.45
N THR A 20 5.65 3.04 17.75
CA THR A 20 5.91 1.91 16.85
C THR A 20 7.21 1.22 17.24
N PHE A 21 7.20 -0.10 17.24
CA PHE A 21 8.40 -0.91 17.48
C PHE A 21 8.39 -2.15 16.57
N PHE A 22 9.57 -2.67 16.29
CA PHE A 22 9.76 -3.82 15.41
C PHE A 22 10.36 -4.98 16.18
N ILE A 23 9.81 -6.16 16.00
CA ILE A 23 10.33 -7.39 16.60
C ILE A 23 10.65 -8.34 15.46
N LYS A 24 11.88 -8.87 15.47
CA LYS A 24 12.30 -9.96 14.59
C LYS A 24 12.32 -11.24 15.41
N THR A 25 11.55 -12.24 14.98
CA THR A 25 11.47 -13.55 15.63
C THR A 25 11.35 -14.63 14.57
N LEU A 26 11.86 -15.82 14.87
CA LEU A 26 11.68 -17.02 14.04
C LEU A 26 10.45 -17.83 14.47
N ASP A 27 9.86 -17.50 15.62
CA ASP A 27 8.75 -18.23 16.23
C ASP A 27 7.66 -17.25 16.68
N VAL A 28 6.84 -16.83 15.72
CA VAL A 28 5.75 -15.86 15.97
C VAL A 28 4.72 -16.42 16.94
N GLU A 29 4.39 -17.71 16.83
CA GLU A 29 3.34 -18.36 17.63
C GLU A 29 3.67 -18.35 19.13
N ASN A 30 4.95 -18.55 19.49
CA ASN A 30 5.39 -18.55 20.88
C ASN A 30 5.97 -17.19 21.34
N THR A 31 5.93 -16.15 20.51
CA THR A 31 6.41 -14.81 20.87
C THR A 31 5.32 -14.03 21.61
N SER A 32 5.64 -13.57 22.83
CA SER A 32 4.82 -12.61 23.58
C SER A 32 5.52 -11.27 23.72
N VAL A 33 4.77 -10.17 23.65
CA VAL A 33 5.27 -8.81 23.85
C VAL A 33 4.77 -8.27 25.17
N GLU A 34 5.67 -7.90 26.07
CA GLU A 34 5.35 -7.19 27.31
C GLU A 34 5.72 -5.71 27.18
N ILE A 35 4.76 -4.83 27.42
CA ILE A 35 4.97 -3.38 27.48
C ILE A 35 4.89 -2.98 28.95
N GLN A 36 5.98 -2.42 29.46
CA GLN A 36 6.13 -2.00 30.85
C GLN A 36 6.14 -0.47 30.95
N PHE A 37 5.39 0.07 31.90
CA PHE A 37 5.25 1.49 32.12
C PHE A 37 5.99 1.92 33.38
N TYR A 38 6.78 2.97 33.25
CA TYR A 38 7.54 3.56 34.34
C TYR A 38 7.28 5.06 34.43
N GLN A 39 7.39 5.61 35.64
CA GLN A 39 7.30 7.04 35.90
C GLN A 39 8.58 7.52 36.58
N GLN A 40 9.05 8.69 36.16
CA GLN A 40 10.14 9.41 36.81
C GLN A 40 9.71 10.86 37.03
N GLN A 41 9.83 11.36 38.26
CA GLN A 41 9.60 12.76 38.59
C GLN A 41 10.91 13.56 38.49
N PHE A 42 10.83 14.72 37.85
CA PHE A 42 11.89 15.72 37.80
C PHE A 42 11.49 16.84 38.76
N GLU A 43 12.13 16.94 39.92
CA GLU A 43 11.88 18.03 40.84
C GLU A 43 12.54 19.31 40.30
N THR A 44 11.74 20.34 40.01
CA THR A 44 12.25 21.70 39.79
C THR A 44 12.34 22.39 41.15
N LEU A 45 13.53 22.45 41.74
CA LEU A 45 13.77 23.31 42.89
C LEU A 45 13.75 24.77 42.43
N VAL A 46 13.04 25.61 43.18
CA VAL A 46 12.83 27.05 42.91
C VAL A 46 14.05 27.90 43.36
N ASP A 47 15.22 27.29 43.59
CA ASP A 47 16.40 28.02 44.07
C ASP A 47 17.66 27.66 43.27
N ASP A 48 18.38 28.70 42.84
CA ASP A 48 19.51 28.73 41.91
C ASP A 48 20.71 27.86 42.35
N SER A 49 20.59 26.53 42.21
CA SER A 49 21.76 25.65 42.25
C SER A 49 21.65 24.54 41.21
N GLU A 50 22.62 24.55 40.30
CA GLU A 50 22.87 23.54 39.28
C GLU A 50 23.11 22.18 39.94
N ASN A 51 22.07 21.36 40.11
CA ASN A 51 22.10 19.89 40.06
C ASN A 51 20.73 19.32 40.42
N THR A 52 19.83 19.23 39.43
CA THR A 52 18.59 18.47 39.55
C THR A 52 18.82 17.01 39.21
N SER A 53 19.01 16.15 40.23
CA SER A 53 19.02 14.70 40.04
C SER A 53 17.57 14.19 39.96
N PRO A 54 17.17 13.48 38.90
CA PRO A 54 15.82 12.94 38.81
C PRO A 54 15.57 11.86 39.86
N SER A 55 14.31 11.74 40.31
CA SER A 55 13.88 10.64 41.19
C SER A 55 14.13 9.26 40.55
N PRO A 56 14.20 8.16 41.32
CA PRO A 56 14.33 6.83 40.74
C PRO A 56 13.10 6.46 39.90
N LEU A 57 13.30 5.70 38.81
CA LEU A 57 12.21 5.16 37.99
C LEU A 57 11.32 4.24 38.84
N LYS A 58 10.02 4.55 38.84
CA LYS A 58 8.99 3.79 39.53
C LYS A 58 8.18 2.99 38.52
N PHE A 59 8.11 1.67 38.70
CA PHE A 59 7.23 0.81 37.91
C PHE A 59 5.76 1.13 38.21
N ILE A 60 4.97 1.28 37.15
CA ILE A 60 3.54 1.59 37.22
C ILE A 60 2.72 0.34 36.95
N GLY A 61 3.04 -0.37 35.88
CA GLY A 61 2.34 -1.58 35.48
C GLY A 61 2.82 -2.13 34.14
N SER A 62 2.26 -3.25 33.72
CA SER A 62 2.61 -3.91 32.47
C SER A 62 1.39 -4.52 31.79
N ALA A 63 1.43 -4.59 30.46
CA ALA A 63 0.46 -5.32 29.65
C ALA A 63 1.21 -6.31 28.74
N ARG A 64 0.65 -7.52 28.58
CA ARG A 64 1.21 -8.57 27.73
C ARG A 64 0.29 -8.85 26.54
N PHE A 65 0.88 -9.03 25.38
CA PHE A 65 0.21 -9.38 24.13
C PHE A 65 0.79 -10.68 23.58
N GLY A 66 -0.07 -11.60 23.18
CA GLY A 66 0.29 -12.90 22.64
C GLY A 66 -0.73 -13.97 23.05
N PRO A 67 -0.81 -15.11 22.33
CA PRO A 67 -0.19 -15.34 21.03
C PRO A 67 -0.83 -14.47 19.94
N PHE A 68 -0.10 -14.20 18.87
CA PHE A 68 -0.63 -13.53 17.67
C PHE A 68 -1.10 -14.61 16.69
N VAL A 69 -2.37 -14.56 16.28
CA VAL A 69 -3.02 -15.62 15.51
C VAL A 69 -3.13 -15.25 14.03
N ASP A 70 -3.50 -14.01 13.74
CA ASP A 70 -3.57 -13.47 12.38
C ASP A 70 -2.27 -12.74 12.01
N THR A 71 -2.12 -12.34 10.75
CA THR A 71 -0.97 -11.54 10.30
C THR A 71 -1.17 -10.04 10.49
N TYR A 72 -2.39 -9.60 10.78
CA TYR A 72 -2.70 -8.19 11.01
C TYR A 72 -3.91 -8.08 11.93
N GLY A 73 -3.93 -7.08 12.81
CA GLY A 73 -5.12 -6.78 13.57
C GLY A 73 -4.90 -5.89 14.78
N ARG A 74 -5.82 -5.99 15.74
CA ARG A 74 -5.80 -5.22 16.99
C ARG A 74 -5.87 -6.17 18.17
N LYS A 75 -5.12 -5.88 19.23
CA LYS A 75 -5.23 -6.56 20.53
C LYS A 75 -5.41 -5.54 21.64
N ALA A 76 -6.12 -5.95 22.69
CA ALA A 76 -6.31 -5.16 23.90
C ALA A 76 -5.93 -6.01 25.11
N ALA A 77 -5.25 -5.40 26.08
CA ALA A 77 -4.88 -6.02 27.34
C ALA A 77 -4.99 -4.99 28.47
N GLN A 78 -5.33 -5.47 29.66
CA GLN A 78 -5.30 -4.63 30.85
C GLN A 78 -3.85 -4.36 31.26
N ILE A 79 -3.59 -3.14 31.69
CA ILE A 79 -2.35 -2.77 32.37
C ILE A 79 -2.51 -3.19 33.84
N LEU A 80 -1.67 -4.12 34.29
CA LEU A 80 -1.69 -4.62 35.66
C LEU A 80 -0.54 -4.01 36.45
N ASN A 81 -0.83 -3.52 37.67
CA ASN A 81 0.21 -3.08 38.59
C ASN A 81 0.93 -4.27 39.26
N ALA A 82 1.88 -3.98 40.16
CA ALA A 82 2.64 -5.01 40.89
C ALA A 82 1.76 -5.95 41.75
N SER A 83 0.55 -5.50 42.13
CA SER A 83 -0.44 -6.28 42.88
C SER A 83 -1.46 -6.98 41.96
N LEU A 84 -1.20 -7.05 40.65
CA LEU A 84 -2.09 -7.61 39.62
C LEU A 84 -3.46 -6.93 39.54
N THR A 85 -3.57 -5.69 40.04
CA THR A 85 -4.79 -4.90 39.94
C THR A 85 -4.81 -4.14 38.60
N PRO A 86 -5.92 -4.18 37.84
CA PRO A 86 -6.07 -3.38 36.63
C PRO A 86 -6.00 -1.88 36.94
N ILE A 87 -5.15 -1.15 36.23
CA ILE A 87 -4.97 0.30 36.34
C ILE A 87 -5.23 1.06 35.03
N GLY A 88 -5.55 0.34 33.96
CA GLY A 88 -5.88 0.90 32.66
C GLY A 88 -5.96 -0.17 31.57
N ASP A 89 -6.24 0.25 30.35
CA ASP A 89 -6.29 -0.61 29.17
C ASP A 89 -5.27 -0.13 28.13
N LEU A 90 -4.57 -1.07 27.51
CA LEU A 90 -3.66 -0.80 26.40
C LEU A 90 -4.17 -1.52 25.15
N ARG A 91 -4.27 -0.77 24.04
CA ARG A 91 -4.62 -1.31 22.72
C ARG A 91 -3.45 -1.15 21.77
N VAL A 92 -3.15 -2.21 21.04
CA VAL A 92 -2.08 -2.23 20.02
C VAL A 92 -2.64 -2.68 18.69
N ARG A 93 -2.15 -2.07 17.60
CA ARG A 93 -2.28 -2.62 16.25
C ARG A 93 -1.00 -3.39 15.93
N TYR A 94 -1.11 -4.49 15.20
CA TYR A 94 0.03 -5.32 14.84
C TYR A 94 -0.03 -5.75 13.38
N LEU A 95 1.14 -5.94 12.80
CA LEU A 95 1.37 -6.50 11.47
C LEU A 95 2.54 -7.48 11.59
N ILE A 96 2.33 -8.71 11.14
CA ILE A 96 3.33 -9.76 11.05
C ILE A 96 3.68 -9.91 9.58
N ILE A 97 4.96 -9.70 9.28
CA ILE A 97 5.51 -9.76 7.93
C ILE A 97 6.32 -11.04 7.82
N HIS A 98 5.86 -11.96 6.98
CA HIS A 98 6.60 -13.18 6.67
C HIS A 98 7.59 -12.93 5.53
N PRO A 99 8.76 -13.59 5.53
CA PRO A 99 9.62 -13.59 4.35
C PRO A 99 8.89 -14.24 3.17
N MET A 100 9.15 -13.76 1.96
CA MET A 100 8.62 -14.41 0.76
C MET A 100 9.20 -15.82 0.63
N ILE A 101 8.33 -16.82 0.48
CA ILE A 101 8.75 -18.21 0.29
C ILE A 101 9.16 -18.39 -1.18
N ASN A 102 10.36 -18.95 -1.40
CA ASN A 102 10.91 -19.25 -2.74
C ASN A 102 10.79 -18.06 -3.72
N PRO A 103 11.44 -16.91 -3.44
CA PRO A 103 11.41 -15.76 -4.32
C PRO A 103 12.04 -16.08 -5.68
N PRO A 104 11.48 -15.60 -6.81
CA PRO A 104 12.11 -15.75 -8.12
C PRO A 104 13.49 -15.05 -8.18
N SER A 105 14.36 -15.56 -9.05
CA SER A 105 15.53 -14.82 -9.52
C SER A 105 15.14 -13.96 -10.72
N PRO A 106 15.67 -12.73 -10.90
CA PRO A 106 16.61 -12.00 -10.05
C PRO A 106 15.96 -11.46 -8.78
N SER A 107 16.65 -11.60 -7.66
CA SER A 107 16.33 -10.84 -6.44
C SER A 107 16.60 -9.35 -6.67
N LEU A 108 15.86 -8.47 -5.98
CA LEU A 108 16.13 -7.02 -5.89
C LEU A 108 17.44 -6.69 -5.11
N GLN A 109 18.49 -7.51 -5.32
CA GLN A 109 19.83 -7.44 -4.72
C GLN A 109 20.52 -6.11 -5.01
N VAL A 110 20.30 -5.53 -6.19
CA VAL A 110 20.79 -4.18 -6.53
C VAL A 110 19.71 -3.18 -6.19
N THR A 111 19.89 -2.49 -5.07
CA THR A 111 18.99 -1.42 -4.65
C THR A 111 19.59 -0.04 -4.91
N TYR A 112 18.76 0.88 -5.39
CA TYR A 112 19.09 2.30 -5.52
C TYR A 112 18.70 3.10 -4.26
N GLN A 113 18.39 2.43 -3.14
CA GLN A 113 17.95 3.08 -1.89
C GLN A 113 18.90 4.17 -1.39
N HIS A 114 20.21 4.03 -1.65
CA HIS A 114 21.24 5.02 -1.29
C HIS A 114 21.77 5.82 -2.49
N HIS A 115 21.18 5.62 -3.68
CA HIS A 115 21.61 6.28 -4.91
C HIS A 115 20.88 7.62 -5.10
N TRP A 116 21.25 8.60 -4.28
CA TRP A 116 20.78 9.99 -4.37
C TRP A 116 21.92 10.90 -4.85
N LYS A 117 22.37 10.70 -6.08
CA LYS A 117 23.32 11.63 -6.69
C LYS A 117 22.57 12.93 -7.01
N LYS A 118 23.10 14.07 -6.59
CA LYS A 118 22.67 15.38 -7.06
C LYS A 118 22.80 15.40 -8.58
N ARG A 119 21.68 15.35 -9.29
CA ARG A 119 21.63 15.49 -10.74
C ARG A 119 21.44 16.95 -11.09
N ALA A 120 21.94 17.34 -12.25
CA ALA A 120 21.69 18.67 -12.81
C ALA A 120 20.24 18.81 -13.33
N SER A 121 19.58 17.70 -13.65
CA SER A 121 18.21 17.64 -14.17
C SER A 121 17.26 16.86 -13.26
N ALA A 122 15.99 17.24 -13.27
CA ALA A 122 14.90 16.47 -12.69
C ALA A 122 14.66 15.17 -13.50
N VAL A 123 13.86 14.28 -12.93
CA VAL A 123 13.38 13.07 -13.61
C VAL A 123 11.96 13.34 -14.08
N ASP A 124 11.69 13.11 -15.36
CA ASP A 124 10.34 13.29 -15.92
C ASP A 124 9.54 11.99 -15.80
N ILE A 125 8.42 12.07 -15.06
CA ILE A 125 7.58 10.92 -14.75
C ILE A 125 6.19 11.13 -15.35
N GLY A 126 5.82 10.28 -16.31
CA GLY A 126 4.48 10.25 -16.89
C GLY A 126 3.47 9.62 -15.94
N HIS A 127 2.61 10.41 -15.31
CA HIS A 127 1.57 9.94 -14.39
C HIS A 127 0.52 9.10 -15.15
N ARG A 128 0.35 7.83 -14.78
CA ARG A 128 -0.48 6.83 -15.50
C ARG A 128 -0.17 6.75 -17.00
N GLY A 129 1.09 7.00 -17.38
CA GLY A 129 1.51 7.25 -18.75
C GLY A 129 1.38 8.73 -19.13
N MET A 130 0.40 9.08 -19.95
CA MET A 130 0.22 10.44 -20.49
C MET A 130 -0.80 11.31 -19.71
N GLY A 131 -0.98 11.06 -18.42
CA GLY A 131 -1.88 11.81 -17.54
C GLY A 131 -3.28 11.21 -17.41
N SER A 132 -4.15 11.92 -16.68
CA SER A 132 -5.50 11.43 -16.36
C SER A 132 -6.47 11.57 -17.54
N SER A 133 -7.19 10.49 -17.82
CA SER A 133 -8.25 10.42 -18.85
C SER A 133 -9.64 10.72 -18.31
N PHE A 134 -9.82 10.59 -17.00
CA PHE A 134 -11.10 10.81 -16.33
C PHE A 134 -11.06 12.11 -15.53
N PHE A 135 -11.71 13.14 -16.08
CA PHE A 135 -11.82 14.46 -15.46
C PHE A 135 -13.17 14.64 -14.77
N GLU A 136 -13.19 15.42 -13.69
CA GLU A 136 -14.46 15.85 -13.10
C GLU A 136 -15.23 16.78 -14.06
N PRO A 137 -16.57 16.88 -13.97
CA PRO A 137 -17.39 17.69 -14.89
C PRO A 137 -16.90 19.13 -15.05
N GLU A 138 -16.41 19.74 -13.96
CA GLU A 138 -15.87 21.10 -13.92
C GLU A 138 -14.55 21.23 -14.72
N GLU A 139 -13.74 20.18 -14.76
CA GLU A 139 -12.46 20.16 -15.47
C GLU A 139 -12.63 19.93 -16.98
N LYS A 140 -13.69 19.23 -17.39
CA LYS A 140 -14.02 18.98 -18.80
C LYS A 140 -14.37 20.25 -19.59
N GLN A 141 -14.68 21.35 -18.89
CA GLN A 141 -14.93 22.64 -19.52
C GLN A 141 -13.65 23.24 -20.15
N TYR A 142 -12.47 22.90 -19.63
CA TYR A 142 -11.20 23.51 -20.01
C TYR A 142 -10.16 22.51 -20.54
N LYS A 143 -10.32 21.21 -20.26
CA LYS A 143 -9.43 20.14 -20.74
C LYS A 143 -10.15 19.29 -21.78
N LYS A 144 -9.52 19.11 -22.96
CA LYS A 144 -9.97 18.11 -23.94
C LYS A 144 -9.66 16.72 -23.41
N SER A 145 -10.57 15.76 -23.64
CA SER A 145 -10.25 14.35 -23.37
C SER A 145 -8.98 13.97 -24.12
N PRO A 146 -7.98 13.38 -23.45
CA PRO A 146 -6.77 12.94 -24.11
C PRO A 146 -7.10 11.88 -25.16
N THR A 147 -6.31 11.87 -26.24
CA THR A 147 -6.43 10.86 -27.31
C THR A 147 -6.03 9.47 -26.82
N THR A 148 -5.26 9.40 -25.74
CA THR A 148 -4.70 8.17 -25.17
C THR A 148 -5.25 7.97 -23.77
N LYS A 149 -5.74 6.76 -23.48
CA LYS A 149 -6.35 6.40 -22.20
C LYS A 149 -5.27 6.12 -21.14
N GLU A 150 -5.47 6.58 -19.92
CA GLU A 150 -4.56 6.37 -18.79
C GLU A 150 -4.37 4.88 -18.47
N ASN A 151 -3.22 4.50 -17.91
CA ASN A 151 -2.90 3.12 -17.51
C ASN A 151 -3.11 2.09 -18.65
N THR A 152 -2.73 2.44 -19.88
CA THR A 152 -2.76 1.54 -21.05
C THR A 152 -1.36 1.35 -21.62
N LEU A 153 -1.14 0.28 -22.39
CA LEU A 153 0.15 0.08 -23.06
C LEU A 153 0.45 1.24 -24.03
N ASP A 154 -0.57 1.75 -24.72
CA ASP A 154 -0.43 2.92 -25.59
C ASP A 154 0.00 4.18 -24.82
N SER A 155 -0.55 4.43 -23.63
CA SER A 155 -0.14 5.59 -22.81
C SER A 155 1.31 5.50 -22.37
N PHE A 156 1.76 4.30 -22.01
CA PHE A 156 3.15 4.08 -21.64
C PHE A 156 4.09 4.23 -22.84
N ARG A 157 3.77 3.65 -24.01
CA ARG A 157 4.58 3.82 -25.23
C ARG A 157 4.64 5.28 -25.66
N THR A 158 3.53 5.98 -25.60
CA THR A 158 3.46 7.41 -25.95
C THR A 158 4.31 8.25 -25.01
N ALA A 159 4.32 7.96 -23.70
CA ALA A 159 5.18 8.65 -22.75
C ALA A 159 6.67 8.47 -23.06
N VAL A 160 7.11 7.25 -23.42
CA VAL A 160 8.49 6.99 -23.87
C VAL A 160 8.83 7.82 -25.11
N GLN A 161 7.94 7.85 -26.09
CA GLN A 161 8.15 8.60 -27.34
C GLN A 161 8.30 10.10 -27.10
N HIS A 162 7.73 10.62 -26.02
CA HIS A 162 7.85 12.02 -25.60
C HIS A 162 9.01 12.27 -24.62
N GLY A 163 9.86 11.26 -24.37
CA GLY A 163 11.09 11.40 -23.60
C GLY A 163 10.94 11.25 -22.09
N ALA A 164 9.85 10.63 -21.60
CA ALA A 164 9.70 10.35 -20.18
C ALA A 164 10.82 9.40 -19.69
N ASP A 165 11.42 9.72 -18.54
CA ASP A 165 12.39 8.83 -17.88
C ASP A 165 11.70 7.65 -17.19
N PHE A 166 10.51 7.91 -16.64
CA PHE A 166 9.66 6.95 -15.97
C PHE A 166 8.19 7.12 -16.36
N VAL A 167 7.41 6.06 -16.18
CA VAL A 167 5.95 6.16 -16.07
C VAL A 167 5.51 5.66 -14.71
N GLU A 168 4.54 6.35 -14.14
CA GLU A 168 3.82 5.89 -12.96
C GLU A 168 2.60 5.07 -13.39
N MET A 169 2.31 4.03 -12.60
CA MET A 169 1.21 3.12 -12.84
C MET A 169 0.68 2.55 -11.53
N ASP A 170 -0.64 2.40 -11.46
CA ASP A 170 -1.34 1.82 -10.33
C ASP A 170 -1.55 0.32 -10.54
N VAL A 171 -1.13 -0.53 -9.60
CA VAL A 171 -1.32 -1.97 -9.70
C VAL A 171 -2.19 -2.54 -8.58
N GLN A 172 -3.02 -3.52 -8.95
CA GLN A 172 -3.82 -4.29 -8.01
C GLN A 172 -4.12 -5.70 -8.52
N LEU A 173 -4.69 -6.55 -7.65
CA LEU A 173 -5.05 -7.93 -7.99
C LEU A 173 -6.54 -8.06 -8.35
N THR A 174 -6.76 -8.91 -9.34
CA THR A 174 -8.05 -9.52 -9.66
C THR A 174 -8.32 -10.72 -8.75
N LYS A 175 -9.55 -11.28 -8.82
CA LYS A 175 -9.96 -12.45 -8.03
C LYS A 175 -9.09 -13.68 -8.27
N ASP A 176 -8.63 -13.87 -9.50
CA ASP A 176 -7.73 -14.96 -9.91
C ASP A 176 -6.24 -14.58 -9.79
N ASN A 177 -5.94 -13.54 -9.00
CA ASN A 177 -4.60 -13.12 -8.59
C ASN A 177 -3.71 -12.66 -9.76
N ARG A 178 -4.31 -12.13 -10.83
CA ARG A 178 -3.59 -11.48 -11.92
C ARG A 178 -3.30 -10.05 -11.52
N VAL A 179 -2.04 -9.61 -11.62
CA VAL A 179 -1.65 -8.22 -11.37
C VAL A 179 -2.02 -7.38 -12.59
N ILE A 180 -3.00 -6.51 -12.41
CA ILE A 180 -3.45 -5.59 -13.45
C ILE A 180 -3.00 -4.17 -13.14
N VAL A 181 -2.92 -3.35 -14.18
CA VAL A 181 -2.70 -1.90 -14.06
C VAL A 181 -4.04 -1.19 -14.10
N TYR A 182 -4.49 -0.67 -12.95
CA TYR A 182 -5.74 0.07 -12.80
C TYR A 182 -5.80 0.80 -11.45
N HIS A 183 -6.35 2.01 -11.43
CA HIS A 183 -6.35 2.90 -10.27
C HIS A 183 -7.48 2.63 -9.26
N ASP A 184 -8.74 2.56 -9.72
CA ASP A 184 -9.90 2.49 -8.82
C ASP A 184 -10.08 1.06 -8.26
N PHE A 185 -10.65 0.90 -7.07
CA PHE A 185 -10.97 -0.44 -6.54
C PHE A 185 -12.27 -1.03 -7.13
N ASP A 186 -13.06 -0.22 -7.82
CA ASP A 186 -14.29 -0.63 -8.49
C ASP A 186 -14.33 -0.19 -9.96
N ALA A 187 -15.13 -0.91 -10.74
CA ALA A 187 -15.51 -0.57 -12.09
C ALA A 187 -17.03 -0.68 -12.25
N VAL A 188 -17.57 -0.06 -13.30
CA VAL A 188 -19.01 0.00 -13.55
C VAL A 188 -19.38 -0.87 -14.75
N VAL A 189 -20.24 -1.85 -14.51
CA VAL A 189 -20.91 -2.63 -15.55
C VAL A 189 -22.25 -1.99 -15.88
N ILE A 190 -22.56 -1.89 -17.17
CA ILE A 190 -23.86 -1.40 -17.63
C ILE A 190 -24.77 -2.61 -17.86
N SER A 191 -25.90 -2.64 -17.16
CA SER A 191 -26.91 -3.68 -17.23
C SER A 191 -28.09 -3.27 -18.13
N LYS A 192 -28.91 -4.26 -18.47
CA LYS A 192 -30.03 -4.16 -19.43
C LYS A 192 -31.01 -3.03 -19.10
N LYS A 193 -31.59 -2.49 -20.19
CA LYS A 193 -32.65 -1.49 -20.24
C LYS A 193 -33.79 -1.77 -19.24
N LYS A 194 -34.04 -0.84 -18.32
CA LYS A 194 -35.32 -0.82 -17.60
C LYS A 194 -36.44 -0.37 -18.55
N ARG A 195 -37.69 -0.78 -18.28
CA ARG A 195 -38.87 -0.27 -19.01
C ARG A 195 -38.85 1.27 -18.94
N GLY A 196 -38.69 1.94 -20.08
CA GLY A 196 -38.53 3.40 -20.17
C GLY A 196 -37.22 3.89 -20.79
N GLY A 197 -36.27 3.00 -21.13
CA GLY A 197 -35.03 3.42 -21.82
C GLY A 197 -33.89 3.88 -20.91
N GLN A 198 -34.08 3.80 -19.59
CA GLN A 198 -33.05 4.12 -18.62
C GLN A 198 -32.06 2.95 -18.46
N LEU A 199 -30.78 3.28 -18.50
CA LEU A 199 -29.67 2.36 -18.25
C LEU A 199 -29.56 2.06 -16.75
N SER A 200 -29.17 0.83 -16.42
CA SER A 200 -28.89 0.43 -15.04
C SER A 200 -27.39 0.24 -14.90
N TYR A 201 -26.78 0.85 -13.89
CA TYR A 201 -25.34 0.73 -13.63
C TYR A 201 -25.11 -0.11 -12.38
N LEU A 202 -24.11 -0.98 -12.42
CA LEU A 202 -23.69 -1.82 -11.31
C LEU A 202 -22.21 -1.58 -11.06
N ARG A 203 -21.86 -1.11 -9.86
CA ARG A 203 -20.46 -1.09 -9.41
C ARG A 203 -20.07 -2.50 -9.02
N VAL A 204 -18.90 -2.93 -9.48
CA VAL A 204 -18.31 -4.24 -9.19
C VAL A 204 -16.87 -4.01 -8.72
N ALA A 205 -16.49 -4.64 -7.62
CA ALA A 205 -15.13 -4.54 -7.12
C ALA A 205 -14.18 -5.38 -7.99
N ILE A 206 -13.01 -4.81 -8.30
CA ILE A 206 -11.99 -5.48 -9.13
C ILE A 206 -11.54 -6.80 -8.51
N LYS A 207 -11.35 -6.83 -7.19
CA LYS A 207 -10.97 -8.03 -6.42
C LYS A 207 -11.96 -9.19 -6.53
N ASP A 208 -13.20 -8.94 -6.99
CA ASP A 208 -14.28 -9.93 -7.07
C ASP A 208 -14.50 -10.44 -8.50
N LEU A 209 -13.73 -9.96 -9.48
CA LEU A 209 -13.78 -10.39 -10.89
C LEU A 209 -12.48 -11.09 -11.30
N ASN A 210 -12.59 -12.16 -12.09
CA ASN A 210 -11.42 -12.73 -12.74
C ASN A 210 -10.95 -11.79 -13.86
N TYR A 211 -9.69 -11.93 -14.28
CA TYR A 211 -9.13 -11.11 -15.35
C TYR A 211 -9.90 -11.21 -16.67
N ASP A 212 -10.26 -12.42 -17.08
CA ASP A 212 -11.00 -12.61 -18.34
C ASP A 212 -12.40 -11.97 -18.25
N ASP A 213 -13.08 -12.08 -17.10
CA ASP A 213 -14.37 -11.42 -16.87
C ASP A 213 -14.24 -9.88 -16.94
N LEU A 214 -13.14 -9.30 -16.43
CA LEU A 214 -12.88 -7.86 -16.53
C LEU A 214 -12.67 -7.38 -17.97
N ARG A 215 -12.18 -8.25 -18.86
CA ARG A 215 -11.96 -7.92 -20.28
C ARG A 215 -13.22 -8.12 -21.10
N GLU A 216 -14.04 -9.11 -20.76
CA GLU A 216 -15.26 -9.43 -21.49
C GLU A 216 -16.46 -8.58 -21.08
N LEU A 217 -16.55 -8.22 -19.80
CA LEU A 217 -17.50 -7.22 -19.34
C LEU A 217 -17.06 -5.89 -19.93
N ASN A 218 -17.95 -5.17 -20.63
CA ASN A 218 -17.71 -3.80 -21.09
C ASN A 218 -17.69 -2.84 -19.87
N VAL A 219 -16.72 -3.06 -18.97
CA VAL A 219 -16.55 -2.32 -17.72
C VAL A 219 -16.03 -0.93 -18.04
N ARG A 220 -16.60 0.05 -17.36
CA ARG A 220 -16.26 1.46 -17.51
C ARG A 220 -15.78 2.02 -16.18
N HIS A 221 -14.98 3.07 -16.26
CA HIS A 221 -14.58 3.83 -15.09
C HIS A 221 -15.80 4.46 -14.40
N SER A 222 -15.69 4.64 -13.08
CA SER A 222 -16.78 5.13 -12.21
C SER A 222 -17.33 6.51 -12.61
N SER A 223 -16.56 7.30 -13.35
CA SER A 223 -16.98 8.60 -13.91
C SER A 223 -18.22 8.53 -14.79
N VAL A 224 -18.52 7.38 -15.41
CA VAL A 224 -19.72 7.18 -16.24
C VAL A 224 -21.02 7.41 -15.47
N LEU A 225 -21.00 7.28 -14.14
CA LEU A 225 -22.16 7.50 -13.28
C LEU A 225 -22.52 8.99 -13.13
N LYS A 226 -21.60 9.89 -13.49
CA LYS A 226 -21.76 11.35 -13.37
C LYS A 226 -22.33 11.98 -14.64
N GLU A 227 -22.51 11.21 -15.72
CA GLU A 227 -22.90 11.68 -17.04
C GLU A 227 -24.20 11.06 -17.54
N SER A 228 -24.96 11.83 -18.34
CA SER A 228 -26.12 11.32 -19.06
C SER A 228 -25.67 10.72 -20.40
N HIS A 229 -25.73 9.40 -20.50
CA HIS A 229 -25.37 8.69 -21.72
C HIS A 229 -26.61 8.13 -22.43
N THR A 230 -26.58 8.18 -23.77
CA THR A 230 -27.55 7.48 -24.62
C THR A 230 -27.07 6.06 -24.88
N HIS A 231 -28.02 5.13 -24.98
CA HIS A 231 -27.73 3.69 -25.16
C HIS A 231 -26.91 3.39 -26.43
N GLU A 232 -27.10 4.17 -27.50
CA GLU A 232 -26.38 3.99 -28.77
C GLU A 232 -24.86 4.20 -28.60
N LYS A 233 -24.44 5.17 -27.79
CA LYS A 233 -23.01 5.43 -27.50
C LYS A 233 -22.37 4.40 -26.56
N MET A 234 -23.19 3.61 -25.86
CA MET A 234 -22.70 2.64 -24.85
C MET A 234 -22.73 1.20 -25.34
N ASN A 235 -23.37 0.95 -26.48
CA ASN A 235 -23.47 -0.35 -27.14
C ASN A 235 -22.47 -0.54 -28.28
N GLU A 236 -21.59 0.43 -28.52
CA GLU A 236 -20.46 0.23 -29.42
C GLU A 236 -19.59 -0.89 -28.84
N GLU A 237 -19.36 -1.92 -29.66
CA GLU A 237 -18.37 -2.96 -29.36
C GLU A 237 -17.03 -2.26 -29.17
N ASP A 238 -16.33 -2.60 -28.08
CA ASP A 238 -14.98 -2.08 -27.85
C ASP A 238 -14.03 -2.83 -28.80
N LEU A 239 -13.95 -2.33 -30.03
CA LEU A 239 -13.06 -2.82 -31.08
C LEU A 239 -11.65 -2.21 -30.96
N ASP A 240 -11.37 -1.49 -29.87
CA ASP A 240 -10.04 -0.94 -29.63
C ASP A 240 -9.02 -2.09 -29.60
N PRO A 241 -7.87 -1.94 -30.29
CA PRO A 241 -6.72 -2.83 -30.12
C PRO A 241 -6.37 -3.06 -28.65
N VAL A 242 -5.88 -4.25 -28.31
CA VAL A 242 -5.54 -4.68 -26.93
C VAL A 242 -4.69 -3.67 -26.16
N GLU A 243 -3.82 -2.93 -26.85
CA GLU A 243 -2.93 -1.90 -26.30
C GLU A 243 -3.64 -0.61 -25.84
N LEU A 244 -4.82 -0.34 -26.37
CA LEU A 244 -5.70 0.78 -26.03
C LEU A 244 -6.79 0.39 -25.01
N GLN A 245 -6.94 -0.91 -24.76
CA GLN A 245 -7.93 -1.42 -23.81
C GLN A 245 -7.46 -1.26 -22.36
N PRO A 246 -8.40 -1.03 -21.42
CA PRO A 246 -8.09 -0.90 -19.99
C PRO A 246 -7.63 -2.24 -19.39
N PHE A 247 -7.06 -2.17 -18.18
CA PHE A 247 -6.60 -3.32 -17.40
C PHE A 247 -5.49 -4.14 -18.10
N PRO A 248 -4.40 -3.52 -18.60
CA PRO A 248 -3.26 -4.32 -19.05
C PRO A 248 -2.68 -5.10 -17.85
N LEU A 249 -2.13 -6.28 -18.12
CA LEU A 249 -1.41 -7.03 -17.10
C LEU A 249 -0.05 -6.38 -16.85
N LEU A 250 0.42 -6.38 -15.60
CA LEU A 250 1.73 -5.84 -15.27
C LEU A 250 2.85 -6.56 -16.04
N ARG A 251 2.77 -7.90 -16.18
CA ARG A 251 3.68 -8.67 -17.05
C ARG A 251 3.78 -8.12 -18.48
N SER A 252 2.65 -7.73 -19.08
CA SER A 252 2.59 -7.23 -20.46
C SER A 252 3.30 -5.87 -20.55
N CYS A 253 3.16 -5.03 -19.53
CA CYS A 253 3.92 -3.79 -19.45
C CYS A 253 5.44 -4.05 -19.40
N PHE A 254 5.90 -5.07 -18.69
CA PHE A 254 7.33 -5.41 -18.67
C PHE A 254 7.84 -5.96 -20.00
N GLU A 255 7.06 -6.81 -20.66
CA GLU A 255 7.41 -7.50 -21.91
C GLU A 255 7.36 -6.58 -23.14
N GLU A 256 6.40 -5.65 -23.19
CA GLU A 256 6.09 -4.89 -24.41
C GLU A 256 6.58 -3.44 -24.42
N ILE A 257 6.82 -2.84 -23.25
CA ILE A 257 7.30 -1.47 -23.14
C ILE A 257 8.83 -1.44 -23.19
N ASP A 258 9.42 -0.41 -23.78
CA ASP A 258 10.87 -0.19 -23.82
C ASP A 258 11.51 -0.42 -22.43
N SER A 259 12.54 -1.28 -22.37
CA SER A 259 13.21 -1.68 -21.13
C SER A 259 13.97 -0.55 -20.42
N ASP A 260 14.31 0.52 -21.14
CA ASP A 260 15.04 1.67 -20.58
C ASP A 260 14.13 2.64 -19.83
N LEU A 261 12.83 2.62 -20.13
CA LEU A 261 11.80 3.37 -19.38
C LEU A 261 11.65 2.79 -17.98
N GLY A 262 11.88 3.62 -16.96
CA GLY A 262 11.67 3.21 -15.58
C GLY A 262 10.18 3.13 -15.22
N PHE A 263 9.83 2.27 -14.27
CA PHE A 263 8.46 2.19 -13.75
C PHE A 263 8.41 2.70 -12.31
N VAL A 264 7.45 3.58 -12.03
CA VAL A 264 6.97 3.86 -10.68
C VAL A 264 5.70 3.03 -10.49
N ILE A 265 5.77 1.99 -9.68
CA ILE A 265 4.67 1.05 -9.46
C ILE A 265 4.02 1.42 -8.12
N GLU A 266 2.85 2.06 -8.18
CA GLU A 266 1.99 2.28 -7.02
C GLU A 266 1.19 1.00 -6.73
N VAL A 267 1.48 0.37 -5.59
CA VAL A 267 0.67 -0.76 -5.11
C VAL A 267 -0.58 -0.22 -4.44
N LYS A 268 -1.75 -0.38 -5.07
CA LYS A 268 -3.02 0.06 -4.47
C LYS A 268 -3.38 -0.85 -3.30
N TYR A 269 -3.60 -0.26 -2.13
CA TYR A 269 -4.15 -0.95 -0.97
C TYR A 269 -5.17 -0.04 -0.27
N PRO A 270 -6.37 -0.52 0.07
CA PRO A 270 -7.44 0.32 0.60
C PRO A 270 -7.08 0.98 1.94
N MET A 271 -7.40 2.26 2.08
CA MET A 271 -7.16 3.04 3.29
C MET A 271 -8.40 3.16 4.18
N GLU A 272 -8.19 3.25 5.49
CA GLU A 272 -9.23 3.68 6.45
C GLU A 272 -9.56 5.17 6.19
N LEU A 273 -10.83 5.47 5.94
CA LEU A 273 -11.33 6.82 5.72
C LEU A 273 -11.53 7.56 7.05
N LYS A 274 -11.47 8.90 7.01
CA LYS A 274 -11.65 9.75 8.21
C LYS A 274 -13.00 9.56 8.91
N ASN A 275 -14.01 9.11 8.18
CA ASN A 275 -15.34 8.84 8.71
C ASN A 275 -15.47 7.45 9.36
N GLY A 276 -14.38 6.68 9.45
CA GLY A 276 -14.34 5.33 10.00
C GLY A 276 -14.73 4.22 9.02
N GLY A 277 -15.03 4.54 7.76
CA GLY A 277 -15.21 3.56 6.68
C GLY A 277 -13.88 3.09 6.09
N SER A 278 -13.94 2.18 5.12
CA SER A 278 -12.81 1.78 4.28
C SER A 278 -13.09 2.14 2.82
N GLU A 279 -12.05 2.39 2.03
CA GLU A 279 -12.19 2.48 0.57
C GLU A 279 -12.70 1.16 -0.04
N MET A 280 -12.34 0.03 0.58
CA MET A 280 -12.81 -1.30 0.22
C MET A 280 -12.71 -2.23 1.43
N ASP A 281 -13.78 -2.98 1.69
CA ASP A 281 -13.82 -3.97 2.77
C ASP A 281 -13.40 -5.36 2.26
N HIS A 282 -12.96 -6.22 3.17
CA HIS A 282 -12.59 -7.62 2.88
C HIS A 282 -11.62 -7.73 1.69
N PHE A 283 -10.57 -6.90 1.72
CA PHE A 283 -9.49 -6.92 0.74
C PHE A 283 -8.53 -8.09 1.01
N PHE A 284 -7.55 -8.26 0.12
CA PHE A 284 -6.55 -9.32 0.23
C PHE A 284 -5.71 -9.20 1.51
N GLU A 285 -5.26 -10.33 2.05
CA GLU A 285 -4.30 -10.35 3.15
C GLU A 285 -2.94 -9.75 2.70
N TYR A 286 -2.34 -8.92 3.56
CA TYR A 286 -1.14 -8.14 3.24
C TYR A 286 0.03 -8.97 2.68
N ASN A 287 0.41 -10.08 3.33
CA ASN A 287 1.54 -10.88 2.86
C ASN A 287 1.25 -11.50 1.50
N PHE A 288 0.07 -12.11 1.35
CA PHE A 288 -0.36 -12.70 0.09
C PHE A 288 -0.37 -11.68 -1.05
N TYR A 289 -0.96 -10.51 -0.81
CA TYR A 289 -1.09 -9.45 -1.81
C TYR A 289 0.27 -8.94 -2.29
N ILE A 290 1.12 -8.56 -1.33
CA ILE A 290 2.44 -8.01 -1.62
C ILE A 290 3.37 -9.07 -2.21
N ASP A 291 3.31 -10.32 -1.74
CA ASP A 291 4.13 -11.39 -2.30
C ASP A 291 3.75 -11.71 -3.75
N THR A 292 2.47 -11.64 -4.10
CA THR A 292 1.99 -11.86 -5.47
C THR A 292 2.53 -10.79 -6.42
N ILE A 293 2.38 -9.51 -6.05
CA ILE A 293 2.85 -8.38 -6.86
C ILE A 293 4.37 -8.39 -6.99
N LEU A 294 5.10 -8.52 -5.86
CA LEU A 294 6.56 -8.57 -5.88
C LEU A 294 7.07 -9.77 -6.68
N ARG A 295 6.39 -10.93 -6.64
CA ARG A 295 6.77 -12.09 -7.44
C ARG A 295 6.65 -11.82 -8.93
N GLU A 296 5.59 -11.16 -9.38
CA GLU A 296 5.45 -10.76 -10.79
C GLU A 296 6.57 -9.80 -11.20
N ILE A 297 6.85 -8.79 -10.37
CA ILE A 297 7.95 -7.85 -10.60
C ILE A 297 9.31 -8.57 -10.68
N LEU A 298 9.63 -9.41 -9.70
CA LEU A 298 10.89 -10.16 -9.64
C LEU A 298 11.06 -11.09 -10.84
N THR A 299 9.96 -11.60 -11.39
CA THR A 299 9.99 -12.52 -12.53
C THR A 299 10.22 -11.79 -13.86
N TYR A 300 9.54 -10.66 -14.09
CA TYR A 300 9.45 -10.05 -15.43
C TYR A 300 10.21 -8.73 -15.58
N ALA A 301 10.54 -8.02 -14.50
CA ALA A 301 11.16 -6.70 -14.59
C ALA A 301 12.57 -6.69 -15.22
N GLY A 302 13.28 -7.82 -15.14
CA GLY A 302 14.65 -7.94 -15.66
C GLY A 302 15.58 -6.89 -15.04
N LYS A 303 16.11 -5.99 -15.88
CA LYS A 303 17.04 -4.91 -15.47
C LYS A 303 16.36 -3.54 -15.37
N ARG A 304 15.04 -3.46 -15.57
CA ARG A 304 14.29 -2.21 -15.56
C ARG A 304 14.44 -1.51 -14.20
N ARG A 305 14.58 -0.19 -14.21
CA ARG A 305 14.60 0.61 -12.98
C ARG A 305 13.18 0.72 -12.43
N ILE A 306 12.99 0.31 -11.18
CA ILE A 306 11.67 0.33 -10.52
C ILE A 306 11.74 1.17 -9.25
N LEU A 307 10.74 2.03 -9.08
CA LEU A 307 10.40 2.68 -7.83
C LEU A 307 9.06 2.11 -7.37
N LEU A 308 9.00 1.64 -6.13
CA LEU A 308 7.77 1.13 -5.53
C LEU A 308 7.18 2.19 -4.60
N SER A 309 5.90 2.47 -4.74
CA SER A 309 5.15 3.42 -3.92
C SER A 309 3.86 2.79 -3.39
N CYS A 310 3.34 3.34 -2.30
CA CYS A 310 2.04 3.02 -1.75
C CYS A 310 1.62 4.13 -0.77
N PHE A 311 0.32 4.38 -0.65
CA PHE A 311 -0.22 5.26 0.40
C PHE A 311 -0.37 4.56 1.75
N ASP A 312 -0.52 3.23 1.75
CA ASP A 312 -0.61 2.45 2.97
C ASP A 312 0.80 2.28 3.62
N PRO A 313 0.98 2.71 4.88
CA PRO A 313 2.28 2.65 5.54
C PRO A 313 2.72 1.21 5.85
N ASN A 314 1.78 0.28 6.09
CA ASN A 314 2.11 -1.13 6.31
C ASN A 314 2.68 -1.74 5.04
N VAL A 315 2.03 -1.49 3.89
CA VAL A 315 2.52 -1.92 2.57
C VAL A 315 3.89 -1.32 2.30
N THR A 316 4.11 -0.03 2.58
CA THR A 316 5.41 0.61 2.38
C THR A 316 6.53 -0.07 3.17
N VAL A 317 6.28 -0.40 4.44
CA VAL A 317 7.22 -1.17 5.28
C VAL A 317 7.44 -2.57 4.72
N MET A 318 6.38 -3.25 4.27
CA MET A 318 6.48 -4.60 3.69
C MET A 318 7.28 -4.62 2.40
N LEU A 319 7.05 -3.65 1.52
CA LEU A 319 7.82 -3.48 0.29
C LEU A 319 9.29 -3.31 0.64
N GLN A 320 9.64 -2.46 1.61
CA GLN A 320 11.04 -2.28 2.03
C GLN A 320 11.66 -3.59 2.57
N LEU A 321 10.98 -4.27 3.49
CA LEU A 321 11.54 -5.45 4.18
C LEU A 321 11.63 -6.68 3.26
N LYS A 322 10.64 -6.90 2.39
CA LYS A 322 10.61 -8.04 1.47
C LYS A 322 11.58 -7.88 0.29
N GLN A 323 12.14 -6.69 0.08
CA GLN A 323 13.19 -6.44 -0.92
C GLN A 323 14.60 -6.73 -0.42
N GLN A 324 14.83 -6.74 0.89
CA GLN A 324 16.13 -7.04 1.51
C GLN A 324 16.42 -8.55 1.52
N LEU A 325 16.28 -9.21 0.38
CA LEU A 325 16.44 -10.67 0.20
C LEU A 325 17.90 -11.16 0.33
N SER A 326 18.80 -10.38 0.91
CA SER A 326 20.19 -10.77 1.14
C SER A 326 20.73 -10.22 2.46
N SER A 327 20.54 -11.00 3.53
CA SER A 327 21.47 -11.06 4.67
C SER A 327 21.35 -12.33 5.53
N LEU A 328 20.39 -13.23 5.25
CA LEU A 328 20.20 -14.46 6.04
C LEU A 328 20.80 -15.73 5.41
N SER A 329 21.69 -15.59 4.42
CA SER A 329 22.53 -16.69 3.94
C SER A 329 24.01 -16.38 4.16
N THR A 330 24.46 -16.49 5.41
CA THR A 330 25.85 -16.83 5.77
C THR A 330 25.88 -17.35 7.19
#